data_AF-A0A355AP40-F1
#
_entry.id   AF-A0A355AP40-F1
#
_cell.length_a   1.000
_cell.length_b   1.000
_cell.length_c   1.000
_cell.angle_alpha   90.00
_cell.angle_beta   90.00
_cell.angle_gamma   90.00
#
_symmetry.space_group_name_H-M   'P 1'
#
loop_
_entity.id
_entity.type
_entity.pdbx_description
1 polymer ?
#
loop_
_entity_poly.entity_id
_entity_poly.type
_entity_poly.pdbx_seq_one_letter_code
_entity_poly.pdbx_strand_id
1 'polypeptide(L)' 'MKHHIEILRFLQASGSVSSRDLARQVGVSVGAVDDCVKALRDWGFGISDLLGTGYQLTESLQLVDE' A
#
# COMPACT_ATOMS: atom_id res chain seq x y z
N MET A 1 -2.01 -3.39 -11.97
CA MET A 1 -3.33 -3.41 -11.32
C MET A 1 -3.41 -4.40 -10.16
N LYS A 2 -3.20 -5.72 -10.34
CA LYS A 2 -3.35 -6.72 -9.25
C LYS A 2 -2.58 -6.36 -7.95
N HIS A 3 -1.29 -6.07 -8.06
CA HIS A 3 -0.45 -5.73 -6.91
C HIS A 3 -0.84 -4.43 -6.19
N HIS A 4 -1.45 -3.48 -6.91
CA HIS A 4 -1.86 -2.20 -6.32
C HIS A 4 -3.06 -2.41 -5.39
N ILE A 5 -4.03 -3.23 -5.82
CA ILE A 5 -5.19 -3.59 -5.01
C ILE A 5 -4.77 -4.43 -3.80
N GLU A 6 -3.83 -5.38 -3.98
CA GLU A 6 -3.29 -6.17 -2.87
C GLU A 6 -2.61 -5.27 -1.82
N ILE A 7 -1.77 -4.32 -2.24
CA ILE A 7 -1.14 -3.35 -1.33
C ILE A 7 -2.21 -2.52 -0.59
N LEU A 8 -3.22 -1.99 -1.28
CA LEU A 8 -4.30 -1.23 -0.64
C LEU A 8 -5.05 -2.07 0.41
N ARG A 9 -5.39 -3.34 0.09
CA ARG A 9 -6.06 -4.24 1.03
C ARG A 9 -5.21 -4.50 2.28
N PHE A 10 -3.89 -4.65 2.12
CA PHE A 10 -2.98 -4.80 3.27
C PHE A 10 -2.91 -3.54 4.13
N LEU A 11 -2.80 -2.36 3.51
CA LEU A 11 -2.78 -1.10 4.26
C LEU A 11 -4.09 -0.84 4.99
N GLN A 12 -5.23 -1.20 4.38
CA GLN A 12 -6.54 -1.11 5.01
C GLN A 12 -6.70 -2.07 6.21
N ALA A 13 -6.20 -3.30 6.09
CA ALA A 13 -6.36 -4.34 7.11
C ALA A 13 -5.44 -4.15 8.33
N SER A 14 -4.20 -3.71 8.11
CA SER A 14 -3.18 -3.65 9.16
C SER A 14 -2.94 -2.25 9.72
N GLY A 15 -3.55 -1.21 9.13
CA GLY A 15 -3.35 0.19 9.49
C GLY A 15 -2.00 0.75 9.03
N SER A 16 -0.91 0.07 9.39
CA SER A 16 0.45 0.37 8.93
C SER A 16 1.23 -0.90 8.60
N VAL A 17 1.94 -0.94 7.47
CA VAL A 17 2.73 -2.11 7.04
C VAL A 17 4.09 -1.67 6.48
N SER A 18 5.14 -2.44 6.78
CA SER A 18 6.47 -2.20 6.22
C SER A 18 6.55 -2.52 4.72
N SER A 19 7.37 -1.76 3.99
CA SER A 19 7.61 -2.00 2.57
C SER A 19 8.20 -3.40 2.31
N ARG A 20 8.96 -3.94 3.29
CA ARG A 20 9.47 -5.32 3.27
C ARG A 20 8.38 -6.37 3.44
N ASP A 21 7.43 -6.15 4.35
CA ASP A 21 6.34 -7.08 4.57
C ASP A 21 5.37 -7.09 3.39
N LEU A 22 5.06 -5.92 2.82
CA LEU A 22 4.31 -5.80 1.57
C LEU A 22 5.00 -6.54 0.42
N ALA A 23 6.31 -6.32 0.25
CA ALA A 23 7.10 -7.00 -0.78
C ALA A 23 7.03 -8.53 -0.63
N ARG A 24 7.13 -9.03 0.61
CA ARG A 24 7.05 -10.47 0.91
C ARG A 24 5.66 -11.05 0.68
N GLN A 25 4.60 -10.33 1.06
CA GLN A 25 3.21 -10.80 0.91
C GLN A 25 2.75 -10.77 -0.54
N VAL A 26 3.09 -9.73 -1.27
CA VAL A 26 2.71 -9.55 -2.68
C VAL A 26 3.64 -10.34 -3.61
N GLY A 27 4.84 -10.71 -3.15
CA GLY A 27 5.83 -11.47 -3.91
C GLY A 27 6.61 -10.62 -4.91
N VAL A 28 6.90 -9.37 -4.57
CA VAL A 28 7.61 -8.40 -5.42
C VAL A 28 8.83 -7.82 -4.70
N SER A 29 9.65 -7.03 -5.40
CA SER A 29 10.76 -6.31 -4.77
C SER A 29 10.24 -5.11 -3.95
N VAL A 30 11.02 -4.65 -2.97
CA VAL A 30 10.70 -3.44 -2.20
C VAL A 30 10.54 -2.23 -3.12
N GLY A 31 11.43 -2.04 -4.09
CA GLY A 31 11.30 -0.94 -5.06
C GLY A 31 10.00 -1.00 -5.88
N ALA A 32 9.52 -2.20 -6.22
CA ALA A 32 8.22 -2.33 -6.90
C ALA A 32 7.04 -1.98 -5.98
N VAL A 33 7.16 -2.18 -4.66
CA VAL A 33 6.19 -1.67 -3.69
C VAL A 33 6.22 -0.15 -3.68
N ASP A 34 7.40 0.45 -3.62
CA ASP A 34 7.57 1.91 -3.62
C ASP A 34 6.95 2.54 -4.88
N ASP A 35 7.19 1.94 -6.05
CA ASP A 35 6.59 2.35 -7.33
C ASP A 35 5.06 2.21 -7.32
N CYS A 36 4.53 1.11 -6.78
CA CYS A 36 3.08 0.92 -6.65
C CYS A 36 2.45 1.94 -5.70
N VAL A 37 3.08 2.21 -4.55
CA VAL A 37 2.60 3.20 -3.58
C VAL A 37 2.63 4.60 -4.19
N LYS A 38 3.67 4.92 -4.96
CA LYS A 38 3.74 6.18 -5.71
C LYS A 38 2.58 6.29 -6.71
N ALA A 39 2.35 5.26 -7.52
CA ALA A 39 1.23 5.25 -8.47
C ALA A 39 -0.13 5.38 -7.77
N LEU A 40 -0.32 4.73 -6.62
CA LEU A 40 -1.52 4.86 -5.81
C LEU A 40 -1.72 6.30 -5.29
N ARG A 41 -0.65 6.96 -4.84
CA ARG A 41 -0.70 8.39 -4.46
C ARG A 41 -1.09 9.26 -5.65
N ASP A 42 -0.50 9.00 -6.82
CA ASP A 42 -0.82 9.72 -8.05
C ASP A 42 -2.28 9.53 -8.48
N TRP A 43 -2.91 8.41 -8.10
CA TRP A 43 -4.35 8.16 -8.30
C TRP A 43 -5.25 8.80 -7.23
N GLY A 44 -4.68 9.51 -6.26
CA GLY A 44 -5.42 10.21 -5.21
C GLY A 44 -5.68 9.40 -3.95
N PHE A 45 -5.06 8.22 -3.78
CA PHE A 45 -5.14 7.50 -2.52
C PHE A 45 -4.26 8.18 -1.47
N GLY A 46 -4.87 8.56 -0.34
CA GLY A 46 -4.18 9.11 0.81
C GLY A 46 -3.28 8.07 1.48
N ILE A 47 -1.99 8.02 1.11
CA ILE A 47 -0.99 7.10 1.68
C ILE A 47 0.16 7.92 2.26
N SER A 48 0.39 7.83 3.56
CA SER A 48 1.51 8.47 4.25
C SER A 48 2.68 7.51 4.50
N ASP A 49 3.89 8.06 4.46
CA ASP A 49 5.09 7.36 4.92
C ASP A 49 5.16 7.40 6.46
N LEU A 50 5.34 6.24 7.08
CA LEU A 50 5.77 6.12 8.47
C LEU A 50 7.29 5.95 8.49
N LEU A 51 7.98 6.97 9.00
CA LEU A 51 9.43 6.93 9.21
C LEU A 51 9.85 5.67 9.97
N GLY A 52 10.58 4.78 9.29
CA GLY A 52 11.10 3.55 9.86
C GLY A 52 10.11 2.39 9.97
N THR A 53 8.83 2.57 9.61
CA THR A 53 7.80 1.52 9.74
C THR A 53 7.16 1.13 8.41
N GLY A 54 7.08 2.02 7.42
CA GLY A 54 6.54 1.72 6.09
C GLY A 54 5.44 2.68 5.65
N TYR A 55 4.27 2.16 5.30
CA TYR A 55 3.15 2.94 4.76
C TYR A 55 1.88 2.75 5.58
N GLN A 56 1.05 3.79 5.59
CA GLN A 56 -0.30 3.76 6.17
C GLN A 56 -1.28 4.53 5.29
N LEU A 57 -2.56 4.17 5.35
CA LEU A 57 -3.61 5.01 4.79
C LEU A 57 -3.85 6.22 5.71
N THR A 58 -3.95 7.41 5.14
CA THR A 58 -4.36 8.62 5.88
C THR A 58 -5.86 8.69 6.06
N GLU A 59 -6.61 7.95 5.27
CA GLU A 59 -8.06 7.95 5.25
C GLU A 59 -8.60 6.54 5.02
N SER A 60 -9.72 6.22 5.65
CA SER A 60 -10.35 4.91 5.50
C SER A 60 -10.89 4.76 4.09
N LEU A 61 -10.28 3.85 3.33
CA LEU A 61 -10.77 3.45 2.02
C LEU A 61 -12.04 2.63 2.16
N GLN A 62 -13.11 3.03 1.45
CA GLN A 62 -14.22 2.14 1.14
C GLN A 62 -13.97 1.55 -0.25
N LEU A 63 -13.38 0.36 -0.29
CA LEU A 63 -13.32 -0.43 -1.52
C LEU A 63 -14.74 -0.92 -1.81
N VAL A 64 -15.31 -0.50 -2.93
CA VAL A 64 -16.56 -1.08 -3.44
C VAL A 64 -16.17 -2.34 -4.20
N ASP A 65 -16.43 -3.51 -3.61
CA ASP A 65 -16.33 -4.78 -4.35
C ASP A 65 -17.48 -4.80 -5.37
N GLU A 66 -17.15 -4.94 -6.66
CA GLU A 66 -18.08 -5.09 -7.79
C GLU A 66 -18.50 -6.56 -7.96
#